data_AF-A0A453D3C7-F1
#
_entry.id   AF-A0A453D3C7-F1
#
_cell.length_a   1.000
_cell.length_b   1.000
_cell.length_c   1.000
_cell.angle_alpha   90.00
_cell.angle_beta   90.00
_cell.angle_gamma   90.00
#
_symmetry.space_group_name_H-M   'P 1'
#
loop_
_entity.id
_entity.type
_entity.pdbx_description
1 polymer ?
#
loop_
_entity_poly.entity_id
_entity_poly.type
_entity_poly.pdbx_seq_one_letter_code
_entity_poly.pdbx_strand_id
1 'polypeptide(L)'
;GAVGTIAKAYVSLLNTTTVHNADALHRLVSSRPPGTPLLTVSNHMSTIDDPFMWGFKGFPITDSKLARWVLTAEDICFRNVFMSYMFRLGKCVPITRGAGIYQDHMNEALEVLSTGGWEK
;
A
#
# COMPACT_ATOMS: atom_id res chain seq x y z
N GLY A 1 -8.51 -4.25 7.99
CA GLY A 1 -8.22 -3.66 9.31
C GLY A 1 -8.90 -2.30 9.47
N ALA A 2 -8.75 -1.65 10.62
CA ALA A 2 -9.45 -0.40 10.96
C ALA A 2 -9.21 0.75 9.95
N VAL A 3 -7.96 0.95 9.51
CA VAL A 3 -7.60 1.97 8.51
C VAL A 3 -8.36 1.75 7.19
N GLY A 4 -8.43 0.50 6.72
CA GLY A 4 -9.16 0.15 5.51
C GLY A 4 -10.67 0.42 5.64
N THR A 5 -11.26 0.19 6.81
CA THR A 5 -12.67 0.52 7.06
C THR A 5 -12.93 2.02 7.00
N ILE A 6 -12.06 2.83 7.62
CA ILE A 6 -12.17 4.30 7.59
C ILE A 6 -12.01 4.81 6.16
N ALA A 7 -11.00 4.33 5.44
CA ALA A 7 -10.78 4.69 4.05
C ALA A 7 -12.00 4.36 3.18
N LYS A 8 -12.54 3.15 3.33
CA LYS A 8 -13.72 2.72 2.58
C LYS A 8 -14.94 3.57 2.88
N ALA A 9 -15.19 3.88 4.15
CA ALA A 9 -16.28 4.75 4.56
C ALA A 9 -16.11 6.16 3.98
N TYR A 10 -14.92 6.76 4.07
CA TYR A 10 -14.66 8.09 3.55
C TYR A 10 -14.85 8.14 2.02
N VAL A 11 -14.18 7.25 1.29
CA VAL A 11 -14.16 7.22 -0.17
C VAL A 11 -15.54 6.91 -0.76
N SER A 12 -16.33 6.08 -0.07
CA SER A 12 -17.65 5.63 -0.56
C SER A 12 -18.82 6.50 -0.09
N LEU A 13 -18.70 7.18 1.06
CA LEU A 13 -19.82 7.92 1.68
C LEU A 13 -19.59 9.43 1.77
N LEU A 14 -18.33 9.85 1.91
CA LEU A 14 -17.97 11.25 2.18
C LEU A 14 -17.24 11.91 1.00
N ASN A 15 -17.08 11.19 -0.11
CA ASN A 15 -16.45 11.68 -1.32
C ASN A 15 -17.18 11.20 -2.59
N THR A 16 -17.01 11.94 -3.68
CA THR A 16 -17.39 11.47 -5.02
C THR A 16 -16.17 10.86 -5.68
N THR A 17 -16.20 9.54 -5.87
CA THR A 17 -15.05 8.78 -6.38
C THR A 17 -15.44 8.04 -7.66
N THR A 18 -14.69 8.28 -8.74
CA THR A 18 -14.82 7.55 -10.01
C THR A 18 -13.61 6.65 -10.18
N VAL A 19 -13.86 5.37 -10.47
CA VAL A 19 -12.81 4.38 -10.70
C VAL A 19 -13.02 3.73 -12.06
N HIS A 20 -11.97 3.69 -12.87
CA HIS A 20 -11.96 3.02 -14.16
C HIS A 20 -11.23 1.68 -14.03
N ASN A 21 -11.73 0.64 -14.69
CA ASN A 21 -11.13 -0.70 -14.72
C ASN A 21 -10.91 -1.35 -13.34
N ALA A 22 -11.81 -1.08 -12.39
CA ALA A 22 -11.76 -1.64 -11.03
C ALA A 22 -11.66 -3.18 -11.02
N ASP A 23 -12.40 -3.86 -11.89
CA ASP A 23 -12.41 -5.33 -11.98
C ASP A 23 -11.06 -5.90 -12.44
N ALA A 24 -10.38 -5.20 -13.35
CA ALA A 24 -9.06 -5.61 -13.82
C ALA A 24 -8.05 -5.54 -12.68
N LEU A 25 -8.05 -4.43 -11.91
CA LEU A 25 -7.21 -4.29 -10.72
C LEU A 25 -7.52 -5.35 -9.67
N HIS A 26 -8.81 -5.57 -9.37
CA HIS A 26 -9.22 -6.58 -8.41
C HIS A 26 -8.72 -7.98 -8.81
N ARG A 27 -8.86 -8.35 -10.10
CA ARG A 27 -8.38 -9.64 -10.63
C ARG A 27 -6.87 -9.80 -10.53
N LEU A 28 -6.09 -8.74 -10.83
CA LEU A 28 -4.63 -8.78 -10.73
C LEU A 28 -4.15 -8.98 -9.29
N VAL A 29 -4.87 -8.38 -8.32
CA VAL A 29 -4.55 -8.51 -6.89
C VAL A 29 -4.99 -9.88 -6.35
N SER A 30 -6.19 -10.34 -6.69
CA SER A 30 -6.80 -11.54 -6.05
C SER A 30 -6.47 -12.86 -6.72
N SER A 31 -6.25 -12.87 -8.04
CA SER A 31 -6.26 -14.10 -8.85
C SER A 31 -4.96 -14.37 -9.59
N ARG A 32 -3.90 -13.61 -9.32
CA ARG A 32 -2.60 -13.87 -9.95
C ARG A 32 -1.97 -15.17 -9.43
N PRO A 33 -1.18 -15.89 -10.25
CA PRO A 33 -0.46 -17.08 -9.80
C PRO A 33 0.44 -16.79 -8.58
N PRO A 34 0.65 -17.76 -7.69
CA PRO A 34 1.60 -17.63 -6.59
C PRO A 34 3.01 -17.27 -7.11
N GLY A 35 3.72 -16.39 -6.41
CA GLY A 35 5.05 -15.92 -6.81
C GLY A 35 5.06 -14.88 -7.94
N THR A 36 3.93 -14.54 -8.58
CA THR A 36 3.93 -13.50 -9.62
C THR A 36 4.03 -12.09 -8.98
N PRO A 37 5.06 -11.29 -9.33
CA PRO A 37 5.18 -9.91 -8.88
C PRO A 37 4.12 -9.01 -9.50
N LEU A 38 3.65 -8.02 -8.75
CA LEU A 38 2.78 -6.95 -9.23
C LEU A 38 3.25 -5.64 -8.58
N LEU A 39 3.53 -4.64 -9.40
CA LEU A 39 3.96 -3.31 -8.96
C LEU A 39 2.93 -2.29 -9.46
N THR A 40 2.46 -1.47 -8.54
CA THR A 40 1.56 -0.34 -8.83
C THR A 40 2.37 0.95 -8.85
N VAL A 41 2.08 1.80 -9.84
CA VAL A 41 2.76 3.09 -10.01
C VAL A 41 1.68 4.15 -10.11
N SER A 42 1.77 5.16 -9.26
CA SER A 42 0.86 6.30 -9.24
C SER A 42 1.64 7.59 -9.06
N ASN A 43 0.99 8.70 -9.40
CA ASN A 43 1.37 9.99 -8.84
C ASN A 43 1.12 9.98 -7.31
N HIS A 44 1.79 10.89 -6.60
CA HIS A 44 1.62 11.10 -5.17
C HIS A 44 1.33 12.57 -4.91
N MET A 45 0.16 12.84 -4.36
CA MET A 45 -0.32 14.20 -4.06
C MET A 45 -0.44 14.43 -2.55
N SER A 46 -0.73 13.39 -1.77
CA SER A 46 -0.95 13.51 -0.33
C SER A 46 -0.55 12.24 0.44
N THR A 47 -0.24 12.40 1.73
CA THR A 47 0.04 11.26 2.62
C THR A 47 -1.14 10.32 2.82
N ILE A 48 -2.35 10.70 2.40
CA ILE A 48 -3.60 9.93 2.56
C ILE A 48 -3.88 9.09 1.30
N ASP A 49 -3.09 9.23 0.24
CA ASP A 49 -3.26 8.46 -1.00
C ASP A 49 -3.24 6.95 -0.74
N ASP A 50 -2.32 6.47 0.10
CA ASP A 50 -2.10 5.04 0.33
C ASP A 50 -3.27 4.29 0.98
N PRO A 51 -3.99 4.83 1.99
CA PRO A 51 -5.21 4.19 2.45
C PRO A 51 -6.43 4.50 1.55
N PHE A 52 -6.57 5.71 1.01
CA PHE A 52 -7.85 6.12 0.38
C PHE A 52 -7.97 5.70 -1.08
N MET A 53 -6.87 5.64 -1.84
CA MET A 53 -6.90 5.20 -3.23
C MET A 53 -7.47 3.78 -3.39
N TRP A 54 -7.36 2.96 -2.35
CA TRP A 54 -7.81 1.56 -2.32
C TRP A 54 -9.19 1.40 -1.66
N GLY A 55 -9.77 2.48 -1.12
CA GLY A 55 -11.03 2.47 -0.38
C GLY A 55 -12.28 2.42 -1.25
N PHE A 56 -12.15 2.31 -2.57
CA PHE A 56 -13.30 2.37 -3.47
C PHE A 56 -14.24 1.17 -3.32
N LYS A 57 -15.50 1.38 -3.71
CA LYS A 57 -16.55 0.36 -3.65
C LYS A 57 -16.15 -0.87 -4.47
N GLY A 58 -16.25 -2.05 -3.86
CA GLY A 58 -15.87 -3.32 -4.49
C GLY A 58 -14.46 -3.80 -4.18
N PHE A 59 -13.54 -2.93 -3.74
CA PHE A 59 -12.20 -3.36 -3.33
C PHE A 59 -12.21 -3.90 -1.88
N PRO A 60 -11.52 -5.02 -1.61
CA PRO A 60 -11.47 -5.66 -0.29
C PRO A 60 -10.38 -5.06 0.63
N ILE A 61 -10.26 -3.73 0.73
CA ILE A 61 -9.23 -3.05 1.56
C ILE A 61 -9.24 -3.45 3.05
N THR A 62 -10.35 -4.01 3.53
CA THR A 62 -10.46 -4.49 4.91
C THR A 62 -9.78 -5.84 5.14
N ASP A 63 -9.49 -6.60 4.07
CA ASP A 63 -8.73 -7.84 4.14
C ASP A 63 -7.24 -7.52 4.31
N SER A 64 -6.68 -7.89 5.46
CA SER A 64 -5.26 -7.68 5.77
C SER A 64 -4.33 -8.57 4.97
N LYS A 65 -4.83 -9.66 4.39
CA LYS A 65 -4.04 -10.48 3.45
C LYS A 65 -3.74 -9.60 2.26
N LEU A 66 -4.78 -9.12 1.58
CA LEU A 66 -4.70 -8.25 0.39
C LEU A 66 -4.15 -6.83 0.64
N ALA A 67 -3.73 -6.51 1.87
CA ALA A 67 -3.04 -5.26 2.13
C ALA A 67 -1.68 -5.28 1.42
N ARG A 68 -1.40 -4.26 0.62
CA ARG A 68 -0.12 -4.16 -0.09
C ARG A 68 0.99 -3.60 0.79
N TRP A 69 2.21 -3.82 0.35
CA TRP A 69 3.38 -3.13 0.85
C TRP A 69 3.50 -1.74 0.23
N VAL A 70 4.13 -0.84 0.97
CA VAL A 70 4.32 0.54 0.53
C VAL A 70 5.64 1.10 1.03
N LEU A 71 6.29 1.91 0.21
CA LEU A 71 7.46 2.69 0.60
C LEU A 71 7.00 3.98 1.27
N THR A 72 7.48 4.26 2.47
CA THR A 72 7.13 5.48 3.21
C THR A 72 8.37 6.20 3.70
N ALA A 73 8.27 7.52 3.83
CA ALA A 73 9.42 8.36 4.21
C ALA A 73 9.82 8.11 5.66
N GLU A 74 11.07 7.72 5.89
CA GLU A 74 11.61 7.37 7.21
C GLU A 74 11.46 8.52 8.21
N ASP A 75 11.82 9.73 7.79
CA ASP A 75 11.79 10.97 8.56
C ASP A 75 10.37 11.45 8.93
N ILE A 76 9.33 10.88 8.30
CA ILE A 76 7.93 11.21 8.58
C ILE A 76 7.23 10.08 9.35
N CYS A 77 7.37 8.84 8.89
CA CYS A 77 6.60 7.69 9.37
C CYS A 77 7.32 6.92 10.50
N PHE A 78 8.63 7.06 10.66
CA PHE A 78 9.43 6.24 11.58
C PHE A 78 10.16 7.08 12.65
N ARG A 79 9.54 8.19 13.05
CA ARG A 79 10.14 9.17 14.00
C ARG A 79 10.27 8.69 15.45
N ASN A 80 9.54 7.65 15.85
CA ASN A 80 9.62 7.08 17.19
C ASN A 80 9.17 5.61 17.18
N VAL A 81 9.51 4.87 18.23
CA VAL A 81 9.26 3.42 18.35
C VAL A 81 7.79 3.05 18.12
N PHE A 82 6.85 3.84 18.67
CA PHE A 82 5.43 3.58 18.51
C PHE A 82 4.98 3.74 17.06
N MET A 83 5.36 4.84 16.41
CA MET A 83 5.05 5.07 14.99
C MET A 83 5.71 4.00 14.11
N SER A 84 6.99 3.70 14.33
CA SER A 84 7.73 2.69 13.59
C SER A 84 7.06 1.32 13.67
N TYR A 85 6.59 0.94 14.87
CA TYR A 85 5.84 -0.29 15.06
C TYR A 85 4.51 -0.30 14.29
N MET A 86 3.71 0.76 14.42
CA MET A 86 2.42 0.88 13.74
C MET A 86 2.55 0.86 12.20
N PHE A 87 3.53 1.58 11.65
CA PHE A 87 3.77 1.60 10.19
C PHE A 87 4.34 0.27 9.69
N ARG A 88 5.23 -0.39 10.44
CA ARG A 88 5.67 -1.76 10.08
C ARG A 88 4.53 -2.76 10.08
N LEU A 89 3.63 -2.72 11.08
CA LEU A 89 2.42 -3.55 11.08
C LEU A 89 1.52 -3.29 9.87
N GLY A 90 1.51 -2.05 9.37
CA GLY A 90 0.82 -1.65 8.15
C GLY A 90 1.53 -2.01 6.85
N LYS A 91 2.53 -2.90 6.86
CA LYS A 91 3.35 -3.28 5.67
C LYS A 91 4.07 -2.08 5.03
N CYS A 92 4.49 -1.09 5.82
CA CYS A 92 5.29 0.03 5.32
C CYS A 92 6.79 -0.27 5.42
N VAL A 93 7.54 0.11 4.39
CA VAL A 93 9.00 0.01 4.31
C VAL A 93 9.59 1.43 4.34
N PRO A 94 10.46 1.77 5.30
CA PRO A 94 11.08 3.09 5.41
C PRO A 94 12.04 3.34 4.26
N ILE A 95 12.00 4.54 3.72
CA ILE A 95 12.93 5.03 2.70
C ILE A 95 13.56 6.32 3.17
N THR A 96 14.89 6.36 3.16
CA THR A 96 15.67 7.56 3.45
C THR A 96 15.72 8.44 2.20
N ARG A 97 15.10 9.62 2.28
CA ARG A 97 15.10 10.60 1.18
C ARG A 97 16.50 11.17 0.97
N GLY A 98 16.91 11.33 -0.29
CA GLY A 98 18.23 11.86 -0.66
C GLY A 98 19.37 10.84 -0.59
N ALA A 99 19.16 9.64 -0.03
CA ALA A 99 20.17 8.58 0.01
C ALA A 99 20.34 7.83 -1.33
N GLY A 100 19.46 8.10 -2.30
CA GLY A 100 19.44 7.39 -3.59
C GLY A 100 18.72 6.05 -3.52
N ILE A 101 18.83 5.26 -4.58
CA ILE A 101 18.11 3.98 -4.74
C ILE A 101 18.80 2.79 -4.05
N TYR A 102 20.09 2.92 -3.73
CA TYR A 102 20.89 1.85 -3.14
C TYR A 102 20.86 1.96 -1.62
N GLN A 103 19.80 1.45 -1.00
CA GLN A 103 19.61 1.40 0.45
C GLN A 103 19.02 0.05 0.87
N ASP A 104 19.29 -0.39 2.09
CA ASP A 104 18.91 -1.75 2.56
C ASP A 104 17.41 -2.01 2.45
N HIS A 105 16.59 -1.00 2.74
CA HIS A 105 15.14 -1.10 2.63
C HIS A 105 14.62 -1.22 1.19
N MET A 106 15.40 -0.79 0.18
CA MET A 106 15.09 -1.09 -1.21
C MET A 106 15.35 -2.55 -1.54
N ASN A 107 16.36 -3.19 -0.93
CA ASN A 107 16.57 -4.64 -1.07
C ASN A 107 15.42 -5.42 -0.43
N GLU A 108 14.93 -5.00 0.74
CA GLU A 108 13.71 -5.55 1.37
C GLU A 108 12.50 -5.45 0.44
N ALA A 109 12.27 -4.28 -0.17
CA ALA A 109 11.18 -4.09 -1.11
C ALA A 109 11.29 -4.99 -2.35
N LEU A 110 12.51 -5.18 -2.87
CA LEU A 110 12.78 -6.10 -3.99
C LEU A 110 12.52 -7.56 -3.62
N GLU A 111 12.92 -7.99 -2.42
CA GLU A 111 12.65 -9.35 -1.92
C GLU A 111 11.15 -9.62 -1.83
N VAL A 112 10.41 -8.70 -1.20
CA VAL A 112 8.95 -8.77 -1.07
C VAL A 112 8.26 -8.77 -2.44
N LEU A 113 8.74 -7.96 -3.39
CA LEU A 113 8.21 -7.95 -4.75
C LEU A 113 8.50 -9.26 -5.48
N SER A 114 9.74 -9.76 -5.42
CA SER A 114 10.18 -10.96 -6.14
C SER A 114 9.44 -12.23 -5.73
N THR A 115 8.99 -12.30 -4.46
CA THR A 115 8.18 -13.40 -3.93
C THR A 115 6.67 -13.23 -4.21
N GLY A 116 6.31 -12.14 -4.90
CA GLY A 116 4.94 -11.77 -5.22
C GLY A 116 4.15 -11.21 -4.04
N GLY A 117 4.80 -10.88 -2.92
CA GLY A 117 4.17 -10.39 -1.70
C GLY A 117 3.77 -8.90 -1.74
N TRP A 118 4.35 -8.10 -2.63
CA TRP A 118 4.14 -6.64 -2.68
C TRP A 118 2.67 -6.23 -2.74
N GLU A 119 1.84 -6.94 -3.51
CA GLU A 119 0.39 -6.70 -3.65
C GLU A 119 -0.41 -7.94 -3.21
N LYS A 120 -0.16 -8.55 -2.04
CA LYS A 120 -0.72 -9.89 -1.68
C LYS A 120 -1.17 -10.07 -0.24
#